data_AF-A0A348N7Q0-F1
#
_entry.id   AF-A0A348N7Q0-F1
#
_cell.length_a   1.000
_cell.length_b   1.000
_cell.length_c   1.000
_cell.angle_alpha   90.00
_cell.angle_beta   90.00
_cell.angle_gamma   90.00
#
_symmetry.space_group_name_H-M   'P 1'
#
loop_
_entity.id
_entity.type
_entity.pdbx_description
1 polymer ?
#
loop_
_entity_poly.entity_id
_entity_poly.type
_entity_poly.pdbx_seq_one_letter_code
_entity_poly.pdbx_strand_id
1 'polypeptide(L)'
;MADYEVAKALSDYADMLIASQNYEVGLGWDYSTITRSLSKKTGEDLAKDICDDYMDKCVEVSKDGAATLSAIDLTNFAEITKAFDDMMAGINNEMEGNKARLALRIATKNAASFGANSTGHMDNFVDLAGAASILADHNMYKSNEQEIYTSKAKTVDNLISEAIIYKVNGDFKANATGLSVYYPSHYHMDEIREYLKICPSEAYRQLIMGIFNDIPQTTISYQNRGYIGDDGKFHVTLTPESSRYLLNVTYTVYEQNEDGSLGNPIISKYVENGDSDWENLDFAVNFDGKCFELEKNPIMATQVDVSANNEIYMSKVIRNGVPETFRFVVLKGILGKQVRQVGVVLFNDEVGTASRDVLPLKPGDKIEVDGNTFTIDIKGLTLKKSDIHSSKYAVQVVAYDMFGNEFKSDVSIFDNK
;
A
#
# COMPACT_ATOMS: atom_id res chain seq x y z
N MET A 1 0.95 -10.34 16.66
CA MET A 1 1.78 -10.78 17.80
C MET A 1 3.24 -10.87 17.43
N ALA A 2 3.61 -11.17 16.18
CA ALA A 2 4.94 -10.88 15.66
C ALA A 2 5.05 -9.38 15.34
N ASP A 3 5.04 -8.58 16.40
CA ASP A 3 5.14 -7.13 16.35
C ASP A 3 6.26 -6.65 17.27
N TYR A 4 6.89 -5.55 16.87
CA TYR A 4 8.08 -4.96 17.49
C TYR A 4 7.87 -4.68 18.98
N GLU A 5 6.68 -4.20 19.33
CA GLU A 5 6.29 -3.88 20.69
C GLU A 5 6.25 -5.14 21.57
N VAL A 6 5.61 -6.21 21.11
CA VAL A 6 5.56 -7.50 21.82
C VAL A 6 6.95 -8.14 21.89
N ALA A 7 7.69 -8.17 20.79
CA ALA A 7 9.04 -8.74 20.75
C ALA A 7 9.97 -8.03 21.74
N LYS A 8 9.94 -6.69 21.80
CA LYS A 8 10.71 -5.94 22.81
C LYS A 8 10.22 -6.19 24.23
N ALA A 9 8.92 -6.32 24.45
CA ALA A 9 8.37 -6.58 25.79
C ALA A 9 8.79 -7.97 26.31
N LEU A 10 8.95 -8.95 25.40
CA LEU A 10 9.31 -10.33 25.73
C LEU A 10 10.81 -10.62 25.68
N SER A 11 11.63 -9.72 25.13
CA SER A 11 13.08 -9.96 24.93
C SER A 11 13.85 -10.28 26.21
N ASP A 12 13.34 -9.85 27.36
CA ASP A 12 13.99 -10.06 28.65
C ASP A 12 13.55 -11.38 29.31
N TYR A 13 12.61 -12.11 28.69
CA TYR A 13 11.94 -13.29 29.26
C TYR A 13 12.02 -14.54 28.37
N ALA A 14 12.40 -14.39 27.10
CA ALA A 14 12.49 -15.50 26.15
C ALA A 14 13.62 -15.25 25.14
N ASP A 15 14.26 -16.33 24.70
CA ASP A 15 15.28 -16.28 23.63
C ASP A 15 14.64 -16.22 22.23
N MET A 16 13.38 -16.66 22.10
CA MET A 16 12.68 -16.75 20.82
C MET A 16 11.19 -16.44 20.95
N LEU A 17 10.64 -15.76 19.95
CA LEU A 17 9.21 -15.55 19.76
C LEU A 17 8.75 -16.26 18.48
N ILE A 18 7.78 -17.17 18.59
CA ILE A 18 7.05 -17.72 17.44
C ILE A 18 5.68 -17.06 17.41
N ALA A 19 5.37 -16.31 16.36
CA ALA A 19 4.10 -15.58 16.29
C ALA A 19 3.73 -15.19 14.84
N SER A 20 2.47 -14.83 14.63
CA SER A 20 2.00 -14.28 13.36
C SER A 20 2.04 -12.75 13.33
N GLN A 21 2.45 -12.19 12.18
CA GLN A 21 2.26 -10.76 11.87
C GLN A 21 0.77 -10.44 11.60
N ASN A 22 -0.04 -11.46 11.30
CA ASN A 22 -1.45 -11.32 10.95
C ASN A 22 -2.37 -12.10 11.90
N TYR A 23 -3.67 -12.11 11.62
CA TYR A 23 -4.61 -13.02 12.29
C TYR A 23 -4.27 -14.46 12.00
N GLU A 24 -4.17 -15.26 13.06
CA GLU A 24 -4.02 -16.70 12.94
C GLU A 24 -5.36 -17.36 12.62
N VAL A 25 -5.32 -18.38 11.78
CA VAL A 25 -6.51 -19.18 11.47
C VAL A 25 -6.98 -19.89 12.74
N GLY A 26 -8.29 -19.87 13.01
CA GLY A 26 -8.89 -20.39 14.25
C GLY A 26 -8.68 -21.89 14.55
N LEU A 27 -7.96 -22.62 13.69
CA LEU A 27 -7.51 -23.99 13.95
C LEU A 27 -6.27 -24.06 14.87
N GLY A 28 -5.58 -22.92 15.07
CA GLY A 28 -4.36 -22.82 15.86
C GLY A 28 -3.23 -23.73 15.37
N TRP A 29 -2.26 -24.00 16.24
CA TRP A 29 -1.05 -24.78 15.91
C TRP A 29 -1.28 -26.30 16.06
N ASP A 30 -0.37 -27.12 15.53
CA ASP A 30 -0.34 -28.56 15.84
C ASP A 30 0.37 -28.82 17.17
N TYR A 31 -0.40 -28.82 18.26
CA TYR A 31 0.11 -29.14 19.59
C TYR A 31 0.64 -30.58 19.72
N SER A 32 0.23 -31.50 18.84
CA SER A 32 0.77 -32.87 18.83
C SER A 32 2.21 -32.89 18.33
N THR A 33 2.55 -32.07 17.33
CA THR A 33 3.94 -31.91 16.90
C THR A 33 4.79 -31.26 17.99
N ILE A 34 4.30 -30.18 18.59
CA ILE A 34 5.01 -29.48 19.66
C ILE A 34 5.35 -30.44 20.80
N THR A 35 4.35 -31.15 21.33
CA THR A 35 4.55 -32.09 22.45
C THR A 35 5.48 -33.26 22.12
N ARG A 36 5.53 -33.72 20.86
CA ARG A 36 6.42 -34.80 20.43
C ARG A 36 7.87 -34.36 20.20
N SER A 37 8.07 -33.09 19.84
CA SER A 37 9.36 -32.52 19.41
C SER A 37 10.08 -31.72 20.50
N LEU A 38 9.35 -31.20 21.50
CA LEU A 38 9.87 -30.24 22.49
C LEU A 38 11.16 -30.69 23.22
N SER A 39 11.30 -31.97 23.54
CA SER A 39 12.50 -32.49 24.24
C SER A 39 13.54 -33.11 23.31
N LYS A 40 13.36 -33.03 21.99
CA LYS A 40 14.12 -33.80 21.00
C LYS A 40 14.79 -32.95 19.93
N LYS A 41 14.42 -31.68 19.81
CA LYS A 41 14.89 -30.75 18.79
C LYS A 41 15.52 -29.52 19.45
N THR A 42 16.35 -28.81 18.70
CA THR A 42 16.74 -27.46 19.11
C THR A 42 15.51 -26.53 19.05
N GLY A 43 15.60 -25.35 19.65
CA GLY A 43 14.52 -24.38 19.58
C GLY A 43 14.20 -23.99 18.14
N GLU A 44 15.22 -23.82 17.30
CA GLU A 44 15.11 -23.45 15.89
C GLU A 44 14.44 -24.54 15.05
N ASP A 45 14.86 -25.80 15.21
CA ASP A 45 14.27 -26.93 14.49
C ASP A 45 12.80 -27.15 14.90
N LEU A 46 12.47 -26.95 16.17
CA LEU A 46 11.09 -27.00 16.65
C LEU A 46 10.27 -25.83 16.09
N ALA A 47 10.83 -24.62 16.07
CA ALA A 47 10.15 -23.44 15.55
C ALA A 47 9.84 -23.58 14.05
N LYS A 48 10.77 -24.18 13.29
CA LYS A 48 10.55 -24.53 11.90
C LYS A 48 9.35 -25.48 11.73
N ASP A 49 9.32 -26.58 12.49
CA ASP A 49 8.19 -27.53 12.45
C ASP A 49 6.85 -26.82 12.73
N ILE A 50 6.82 -25.94 13.75
CA ILE A 50 5.61 -25.21 14.14
C ILE A 50 5.11 -24.33 12.99
N CYS A 51 6.02 -23.61 12.34
CA CYS A 51 5.70 -22.77 11.19
C CYS A 51 5.18 -23.60 10.01
N ASP A 52 5.87 -24.68 9.64
CA ASP A 52 5.46 -25.56 8.54
C ASP A 52 4.08 -26.18 8.80
N ASP A 53 3.89 -26.80 9.97
CA ASP A 53 2.63 -27.46 10.35
C ASP A 53 1.47 -26.46 10.40
N TYR A 54 1.71 -25.24 10.87
CA TYR A 54 0.70 -24.18 10.84
C TYR A 54 0.30 -23.83 9.41
N MET A 55 1.27 -23.68 8.50
CA MET A 55 0.99 -23.40 7.09
C MET A 55 0.23 -24.55 6.43
N ASP A 56 0.66 -25.80 6.64
CA ASP A 56 -0.01 -26.98 6.11
C ASP A 56 -1.47 -27.05 6.57
N LYS A 57 -1.74 -26.81 7.86
CA LYS A 57 -3.13 -26.72 8.38
C LYS A 57 -3.93 -25.59 7.74
N CYS A 58 -3.29 -24.47 7.41
CA CYS A 58 -3.97 -23.38 6.69
C CYS A 58 -4.32 -23.79 5.25
N VAL A 59 -3.43 -24.52 4.57
CA VAL A 59 -3.66 -25.07 3.22
C VAL A 59 -4.81 -26.08 3.23
N GLU A 60 -4.87 -26.96 4.23
CA GLU A 60 -5.94 -27.96 4.38
C GLU A 60 -7.35 -27.36 4.41
N VAL A 61 -7.48 -26.13 4.91
CA VAL A 61 -8.76 -25.39 4.95
C VAL A 61 -8.82 -24.22 3.98
N SER A 62 -7.87 -24.13 3.05
CA SER A 62 -7.80 -23.09 2.02
C SER A 62 -7.84 -21.66 2.60
N LYS A 63 -7.16 -21.45 3.73
CA LYS A 63 -6.98 -20.15 4.40
C LYS A 63 -5.52 -19.71 4.46
N ASP A 64 -4.65 -20.39 3.71
CA ASP A 64 -3.22 -20.16 3.62
C ASP A 64 -2.87 -18.80 3.00
N GLY A 65 -3.66 -18.29 2.05
CA GLY A 65 -3.29 -17.09 1.27
C GLY A 65 -2.87 -15.86 2.10
N ALA A 66 -3.50 -15.61 3.25
CA ALA A 66 -3.14 -14.50 4.14
C ALA A 66 -2.40 -14.92 5.42
N ALA A 67 -2.09 -16.20 5.58
CA ALA A 67 -1.41 -16.74 6.75
C ALA A 67 0.05 -16.30 6.79
N THR A 68 0.54 -15.95 7.98
CA THR A 68 1.96 -15.70 8.24
C THR A 68 2.33 -16.34 9.58
N LEU A 69 3.55 -16.84 9.70
CA LEU A 69 4.14 -17.20 11.00
C LEU A 69 5.66 -17.04 10.91
N SER A 70 6.25 -16.45 11.94
CA SER A 70 7.70 -16.25 12.04
C SER A 70 8.24 -16.72 13.38
N ALA A 71 9.46 -17.21 13.36
CA ALA A 71 10.30 -17.49 14.51
C ALA A 71 11.40 -16.43 14.58
N ILE A 72 11.41 -15.65 15.66
CA ILE A 72 12.23 -14.45 15.83
C ILE A 72 13.18 -14.68 16.99
N ASP A 73 14.48 -14.51 16.75
CA ASP A 73 15.51 -14.44 17.79
C ASP A 73 15.36 -13.14 18.59
N LEU A 74 15.22 -13.27 19.91
CA LEU A 74 15.09 -12.14 20.83
C LEU A 74 16.40 -11.82 21.57
N THR A 75 17.43 -12.66 21.46
CA THR A 75 18.66 -12.54 22.26
C THR A 75 19.40 -11.22 22.03
N ASN A 76 19.32 -10.66 20.82
CA ASN A 76 19.91 -9.37 20.45
C ASN A 76 18.88 -8.27 20.11
N PHE A 77 17.63 -8.40 20.59
CA PHE A 77 16.55 -7.47 20.23
C PHE A 77 16.80 -6.01 20.68
N ALA A 78 17.71 -5.79 21.62
CA ALA A 78 18.18 -4.47 22.01
C ALA A 78 18.87 -3.71 20.85
N GLU A 79 19.58 -4.41 19.96
CA GLU A 79 20.23 -3.80 18.79
C GLU A 79 19.20 -3.37 17.75
N ILE A 80 18.19 -4.21 17.49
CA ILE A 80 17.04 -3.87 16.62
C ILE A 80 16.31 -2.64 17.17
N THR A 81 16.07 -2.61 18.49
CA THR A 81 15.41 -1.48 19.17
C THR A 81 16.19 -0.19 18.98
N LYS A 82 17.51 -0.24 19.16
CA LYS A 82 18.39 0.91 18.96
C LYS A 82 18.41 1.35 17.50
N ALA A 83 18.52 0.42 16.56
CA ALA A 83 18.56 0.74 15.14
C ALA A 83 17.25 1.39 14.66
N PHE A 84 16.10 0.89 15.14
CA PHE A 84 14.81 1.48 14.85
C PHE A 84 14.68 2.90 15.41
N ASP A 85 15.11 3.11 16.67
CA ASP A 85 15.13 4.44 17.28
C ASP A 85 16.06 5.40 16.53
N ASP A 86 17.27 4.95 16.15
CA ASP A 86 18.22 5.74 15.36
C ASP A 86 17.64 6.12 13.99
N MET A 87 16.95 5.20 13.31
CA MET A 87 16.28 5.47 12.04
C MET A 87 15.23 6.57 12.20
N MET A 88 14.36 6.46 13.22
CA MET A 88 13.34 7.46 13.49
C MET A 88 13.92 8.79 13.94
N ALA A 89 15.02 8.79 14.69
CA ALA A 89 15.74 9.99 15.06
C ALA A 89 16.34 10.67 13.82
N GLY A 90 16.88 9.90 12.88
CA GLY A 90 17.32 10.41 11.57
C GLY A 90 16.20 11.12 10.83
N ILE A 91 15.03 10.50 10.73
CA ILE A 91 13.83 11.07 10.10
C ILE A 91 13.37 12.35 10.82
N ASN A 92 13.43 12.39 12.15
CA ASN A 92 13.02 13.56 12.93
C ASN A 92 14.00 14.75 12.82
N ASN A 93 15.30 14.48 12.69
CA ASN A 93 16.36 15.48 12.78
C ASN A 93 16.70 16.17 11.45
N GLU A 94 16.18 15.72 10.31
CA GLU A 94 16.44 16.40 9.05
C GLU A 94 15.89 17.83 9.06
N MET A 95 16.70 18.80 8.62
CA MET A 95 16.31 20.21 8.53
C MET A 95 15.04 20.42 7.70
N GLU A 96 14.81 19.53 6.72
CA GLU A 96 13.63 19.42 5.87
C GLU A 96 12.77 18.19 6.21
N GLY A 97 12.76 17.71 7.46
CA GLY A 97 12.28 16.37 7.86
C GLY A 97 10.85 15.99 7.45
N ASN A 98 10.06 16.91 6.91
CA ASN A 98 8.84 16.56 6.21
C ASN A 98 9.08 15.69 4.97
N LYS A 99 10.22 15.83 4.27
CA LYS A 99 10.64 14.98 3.15
C LYS A 99 10.93 13.55 3.58
N ALA A 100 11.78 13.35 4.61
CA ALA A 100 11.99 12.02 5.19
C ALA A 100 10.69 11.41 5.74
N ARG A 101 9.80 12.21 6.35
CA ARG A 101 8.48 11.76 6.78
C ARG A 101 7.59 11.32 5.62
N LEU A 102 7.63 12.04 4.49
CA LEU A 102 6.95 11.64 3.26
C LEU A 102 7.52 10.33 2.71
N ALA A 103 8.84 10.19 2.66
CA ALA A 103 9.50 8.95 2.24
C ALA A 103 9.09 7.77 3.15
N LEU A 104 9.06 7.97 4.48
CA LEU A 104 8.58 6.96 5.42
C LEU A 104 7.11 6.59 5.18
N ARG A 105 6.24 7.57 4.91
CA ARG A 105 4.82 7.32 4.56
C ARG A 105 4.67 6.50 3.29
N ILE A 106 5.45 6.83 2.26
CA ILE A 106 5.46 6.07 1.01
C ILE A 106 5.98 4.65 1.26
N ALA A 107 7.05 4.50 2.05
CA ALA A 107 7.61 3.20 2.38
C ALA A 107 6.62 2.32 3.17
N THR A 108 5.97 2.88 4.18
CA THR A 108 4.95 2.18 4.98
C THR A 108 3.70 1.83 4.17
N LYS A 109 3.26 2.71 3.25
CA LYS A 109 2.17 2.42 2.31
C LYS A 109 2.48 1.23 1.38
N ASN A 110 3.73 1.12 0.92
CA ASN A 110 4.15 0.09 -0.03
C ASN A 110 4.63 -1.21 0.64
N ALA A 111 4.83 -1.19 1.96
CA ALA A 111 5.12 -2.37 2.75
C ALA A 111 3.85 -3.21 2.99
N ALA A 112 4.02 -4.48 3.37
CA ALA A 112 2.87 -5.31 3.72
C ALA A 112 2.18 -4.77 4.98
N SER A 113 0.86 -4.60 4.93
CA SER A 113 0.04 -4.19 6.08
C SER A 113 -0.58 -5.41 6.79
N PHE A 114 -0.93 -5.29 8.07
CA PHE A 114 -1.59 -6.34 8.84
C PHE A 114 -2.64 -5.75 9.81
N GLY A 115 -3.67 -6.54 10.10
CA GLY A 115 -4.84 -6.10 10.85
C GLY A 115 -6.12 -6.78 10.36
N ALA A 116 -7.21 -6.66 11.15
CA ALA A 116 -8.48 -7.27 10.81
C ALA A 116 -9.23 -6.26 9.99
N ASN A 117 -9.45 -6.56 8.72
CA ASN A 117 -10.48 -5.91 7.94
C ASN A 117 -11.84 -6.52 8.31
N SER A 118 -12.36 -6.14 9.48
CA SER A 118 -13.78 -6.35 9.81
C SER A 118 -14.29 -5.22 10.69
N THR A 119 -15.37 -4.58 10.24
CA THR A 119 -16.28 -3.73 11.03
C THR A 119 -15.57 -2.72 11.95
N GLY A 120 -14.76 -1.84 11.37
CA GLY A 120 -14.23 -0.66 12.07
C GLY A 120 -12.91 -0.84 12.80
N HIS A 121 -12.26 -2.00 12.69
CA HIS A 121 -10.83 -2.14 12.98
C HIS A 121 -10.08 -2.25 11.65
N MET A 122 -8.93 -1.60 11.53
CA MET A 122 -8.23 -1.36 10.26
C MET A 122 -6.76 -1.77 10.39
N ASP A 123 -6.08 -1.92 9.25
CA ASP A 123 -4.66 -2.29 9.17
C ASP A 123 -3.76 -1.22 9.84
N ASN A 124 -3.51 -1.38 11.14
CA ASN A 124 -2.65 -0.48 11.94
C ASN A 124 -1.26 -1.06 12.17
N PHE A 125 -0.92 -2.17 11.52
CA PHE A 125 0.42 -2.75 11.56
C PHE A 125 1.03 -2.77 10.18
N VAL A 126 2.30 -2.43 10.10
CA VAL A 126 3.08 -2.45 8.87
C VAL A 126 4.29 -3.34 9.05
N ASP A 127 4.70 -4.00 7.99
CA ASP A 127 5.92 -4.78 7.94
C ASP A 127 7.14 -3.87 8.16
N LEU A 128 7.84 -4.06 9.28
CA LEU A 128 8.87 -3.13 9.71
C LEU A 128 10.11 -3.23 8.83
N ALA A 129 10.63 -4.44 8.60
CA ALA A 129 11.78 -4.63 7.72
C ALA A 129 11.41 -4.31 6.26
N GLY A 130 10.20 -4.66 5.81
CA GLY A 130 9.72 -4.32 4.47
C GLY A 130 9.67 -2.82 4.24
N ALA A 131 9.13 -2.06 5.20
CA ALA A 131 9.13 -0.59 5.13
C ALA A 131 10.56 -0.03 5.19
N ALA A 132 11.43 -0.57 6.03
CA ALA A 132 12.82 -0.13 6.13
C ALA A 132 13.60 -0.39 4.83
N SER A 133 13.39 -1.54 4.19
CA SER A 133 13.99 -1.91 2.91
C SER A 133 13.55 -0.96 1.79
N ILE A 134 12.24 -0.71 1.67
CA ILE A 134 11.70 0.25 0.70
C ILE A 134 12.24 1.66 0.94
N LEU A 135 12.33 2.08 2.22
CA LEU A 135 12.88 3.38 2.57
C LEU A 135 14.36 3.49 2.21
N ALA A 136 15.14 2.43 2.42
CA ALA A 136 16.57 2.37 2.09
C ALA A 136 16.82 2.45 0.57
N ASP A 137 15.97 1.81 -0.23
CA ASP A 137 16.05 1.83 -1.70
C ASP A 137 15.40 3.07 -2.33
N HIS A 138 14.73 3.89 -1.54
CA HIS A 138 13.99 5.04 -2.04
C HIS A 138 14.94 6.10 -2.61
N ASN A 139 14.79 6.46 -3.88
CA ASN A 139 15.58 7.52 -4.54
C ASN A 139 14.71 8.72 -4.95
N MET A 140 13.85 9.23 -4.04
CA MET A 140 12.90 10.31 -4.39
C MET A 140 13.58 11.66 -4.55
N TYR A 141 14.66 11.87 -3.81
CA TYR A 141 15.29 13.17 -3.64
C TYR A 141 16.71 13.09 -4.21
N LYS A 142 17.14 14.07 -5.00
CA LYS A 142 18.47 14.03 -5.64
C LYS A 142 19.56 14.65 -4.75
N SER A 143 19.38 14.62 -3.42
CA SER A 143 20.26 15.31 -2.47
C SER A 143 21.18 14.35 -1.71
N ASN A 144 22.35 14.84 -1.33
CA ASN A 144 23.35 14.08 -0.56
C ASN A 144 22.92 13.80 0.89
N GLU A 145 21.86 14.46 1.38
CA GLU A 145 21.35 14.30 2.76
C GLU A 145 20.51 13.02 2.93
N GLN A 146 19.98 12.50 1.81
CA GLN A 146 19.22 11.24 1.75
C GLN A 146 20.00 10.04 2.31
N GLU A 147 21.33 10.07 2.29
CA GLU A 147 22.20 8.96 2.73
C GLU A 147 22.05 8.64 4.23
N ILE A 148 21.60 9.60 5.07
CA ILE A 148 21.57 9.42 6.53
C ILE A 148 20.43 8.51 7.00
N TYR A 149 19.17 8.77 6.64
CA TYR A 149 18.07 7.88 7.08
C TYR A 149 17.99 6.61 6.24
N THR A 150 18.39 6.62 4.98
CA THR A 150 18.39 5.42 4.12
C THR A 150 19.40 4.38 4.60
N SER A 151 20.61 4.79 5.01
CA SER A 151 21.61 3.88 5.60
C SER A 151 21.16 3.30 6.94
N LYS A 152 20.46 4.10 7.77
CA LYS A 152 19.86 3.63 9.02
C LYS A 152 18.71 2.67 8.76
N ALA A 153 17.87 2.93 7.76
CA ALA A 153 16.81 2.03 7.34
C ALA A 153 17.36 0.68 6.85
N LYS A 154 18.45 0.71 6.08
CA LYS A 154 19.15 -0.52 5.69
C LYS A 154 19.69 -1.32 6.87
N THR A 155 20.12 -0.63 7.93
CA THR A 155 20.57 -1.28 9.17
C THR A 155 19.41 -1.97 9.88
N VAL A 156 18.23 -1.35 9.94
CA VAL A 156 17.00 -1.96 10.48
C VAL A 156 16.60 -3.19 9.67
N ASP A 157 16.58 -3.08 8.34
CA ASP A 157 16.26 -4.20 7.43
C ASP A 157 17.19 -5.40 7.67
N ASN A 158 18.51 -5.17 7.70
CA ASN A 158 19.51 -6.21 7.93
C ASN A 158 19.35 -6.87 9.30
N LEU A 159 19.27 -6.10 10.39
CA LEU A 159 19.20 -6.65 11.74
C LEU A 159 17.92 -7.46 11.97
N ILE A 160 16.78 -7.00 11.44
CA ILE A 160 15.54 -7.77 11.53
C ILE A 160 15.67 -9.03 10.69
N SER A 161 16.18 -8.94 9.46
CA SER A 161 16.38 -10.11 8.59
C SER A 161 17.29 -11.17 9.23
N GLU A 162 18.33 -10.75 9.96
CA GLU A 162 19.22 -11.64 10.72
C GLU A 162 18.51 -12.28 11.93
N ALA A 163 17.60 -11.57 12.59
CA ALA A 163 16.83 -12.09 13.72
C ALA A 163 15.69 -13.03 13.31
N ILE A 164 15.24 -13.03 12.05
CA ILE A 164 14.24 -14.00 11.58
C ILE A 164 14.91 -15.35 11.33
N ILE A 165 14.73 -16.28 12.27
CA ILE A 165 15.24 -17.65 12.20
C ILE A 165 14.52 -18.43 11.10
N TYR A 166 13.20 -18.32 11.07
CA TYR A 166 12.37 -19.00 10.08
C TYR A 166 11.03 -18.27 9.90
N LYS A 167 10.44 -18.38 8.71
CA LYS A 167 9.09 -17.86 8.44
C LYS A 167 8.38 -18.62 7.34
N VAL A 168 7.07 -18.59 7.39
CA VAL A 168 6.16 -19.05 6.34
C VAL A 168 5.15 -17.96 6.02
N ASN A 169 4.87 -17.77 4.74
CA ASN A 169 3.94 -16.77 4.24
C ASN A 169 3.03 -17.38 3.18
N GLY A 170 1.74 -17.05 3.23
CA GLY A 170 0.83 -17.29 2.12
C GLY A 170 1.08 -16.34 0.95
N ASP A 171 0.55 -16.70 -0.22
CA ASP A 171 0.76 -15.96 -1.46
C ASP A 171 0.34 -14.49 -1.40
N PHE A 172 -0.69 -14.14 -0.63
CA PHE A 172 -1.14 -12.74 -0.49
C PHE A 172 -0.25 -11.92 0.46
N LYS A 173 0.70 -12.56 1.16
CA LYS A 173 1.66 -11.95 2.08
C LYS A 173 3.10 -12.39 1.75
N ALA A 174 3.37 -12.78 0.50
CA ALA A 174 4.67 -13.34 0.10
C ALA A 174 5.88 -12.45 0.47
N ASN A 175 5.70 -11.13 0.44
CA ASN A 175 6.73 -10.14 0.76
C ASN A 175 6.86 -9.81 2.26
N ALA A 176 6.09 -10.47 3.15
CA ALA A 176 6.17 -10.23 4.59
C ALA A 176 7.52 -10.68 5.14
N THR A 177 8.15 -9.84 5.96
CA THR A 177 9.52 -10.05 6.43
C THR A 177 9.59 -10.86 7.70
N GLY A 178 8.54 -10.88 8.53
CA GLY A 178 8.47 -11.66 9.77
C GLY A 178 8.28 -10.82 11.04
N LEU A 179 8.40 -9.48 10.97
CA LEU A 179 8.19 -8.58 12.11
C LEU A 179 7.41 -7.34 11.67
N SER A 180 6.32 -7.03 12.36
CA SER A 180 5.52 -5.83 12.14
C SER A 180 5.76 -4.75 13.19
N VAL A 181 5.30 -3.52 12.94
CA VAL A 181 5.28 -2.42 13.91
C VAL A 181 3.94 -1.70 13.80
N TYR A 182 3.45 -1.15 14.91
CA TYR A 182 2.26 -0.31 14.84
C TYR A 182 2.54 0.95 14.01
N TYR A 183 1.65 1.26 13.07
CA TYR A 183 1.66 2.47 12.27
C TYR A 183 0.23 3.02 12.19
N PRO A 184 -0.04 4.24 12.71
CA PRO A 184 -1.37 4.80 12.73
C PRO A 184 -1.83 5.18 11.32
N SER A 185 -2.57 4.28 10.66
CA SER A 185 -3.07 4.48 9.30
C SER A 185 -4.29 5.41 9.25
N HIS A 186 -4.91 5.72 10.40
CA HIS A 186 -6.07 6.59 10.53
C HIS A 186 -5.99 7.45 11.80
N TYR A 187 -6.76 8.53 11.84
CA TYR A 187 -6.81 9.43 12.98
C TYR A 187 -7.70 8.90 14.10
N HIS A 188 -7.11 8.15 15.04
CA HIS A 188 -7.77 7.71 16.28
C HIS A 188 -6.94 8.09 17.51
N MET A 189 -7.18 9.29 18.05
CA MET A 189 -6.31 9.84 19.10
C MET A 189 -6.25 9.03 20.38
N ASP A 190 -7.33 8.38 20.79
CA ASP A 190 -7.30 7.59 22.02
C ASP A 190 -6.43 6.33 21.86
N GLU A 191 -6.52 5.66 20.71
CA GLU A 191 -5.63 4.55 20.36
C GLU A 191 -4.17 5.00 20.28
N ILE A 192 -3.91 6.12 19.58
CA ILE A 192 -2.56 6.69 19.48
C ILE A 192 -2.01 7.04 20.87
N ARG A 193 -2.81 7.62 21.76
CA ARG A 193 -2.38 7.93 23.13
C ARG A 193 -2.06 6.70 23.95
N GLU A 194 -2.82 5.62 23.82
CA GLU A 194 -2.49 4.35 24.49
C GLU A 194 -1.20 3.75 23.92
N TYR A 195 -1.04 3.74 22.60
CA TYR A 195 0.19 3.28 21.95
C TYR A 195 1.43 4.05 22.43
N LEU A 196 1.35 5.38 22.51
CA LEU A 196 2.46 6.23 22.96
C LEU A 196 2.95 5.89 24.38
N LYS A 197 2.12 5.29 25.24
CA LYS A 197 2.54 4.85 26.58
C LYS A 197 3.42 3.59 26.57
N ILE A 198 3.28 2.75 25.53
CA ILE A 198 3.94 1.44 25.45
C ILE A 198 5.00 1.36 24.34
N CYS A 199 4.98 2.29 23.37
CA CYS A 199 5.94 2.34 22.26
C CYS A 199 7.38 2.34 22.78
N PRO A 200 8.23 1.36 22.43
CA PRO A 200 9.58 1.29 22.99
C PRO A 200 10.55 2.39 22.51
N SER A 201 10.42 2.82 21.24
CA SER A 201 11.28 3.85 20.64
C SER A 201 10.81 5.27 21.02
N GLU A 202 11.71 6.08 21.57
CA GLU A 202 11.44 7.48 21.89
C GLU A 202 11.32 8.34 20.63
N ALA A 203 12.22 8.13 19.66
CA ALA A 203 12.17 8.88 18.42
C ALA A 203 10.88 8.59 17.63
N TYR A 204 10.40 7.33 17.65
CA TYR A 204 9.12 7.00 17.03
C TYR A 204 7.93 7.63 17.76
N ARG A 205 7.94 7.64 19.11
CA ARG A 205 6.95 8.39 19.91
C ARG A 205 6.92 9.86 19.50
N GLN A 206 8.07 10.51 19.42
CA GLN A 206 8.19 11.91 19.03
C GLN A 206 7.68 12.16 17.61
N LEU A 207 7.95 11.24 16.68
CA LEU A 207 7.45 11.33 15.31
C LEU A 207 5.92 11.32 15.28
N ILE A 208 5.30 10.33 15.93
CA ILE A 208 3.84 10.20 16.02
C ILE A 208 3.24 11.43 16.72
N MET A 209 3.76 11.82 17.89
CA MET A 209 3.30 13.02 18.59
C MET A 209 3.41 14.27 17.72
N GLY A 210 4.52 14.43 17.00
CA GLY A 210 4.75 15.54 16.09
C GLY A 210 3.72 15.58 14.96
N ILE A 211 3.23 14.44 14.46
CA ILE A 211 2.21 14.41 13.41
C ILE A 211 0.81 14.72 13.97
N PHE A 212 0.47 14.16 15.12
CA PHE A 212 -0.93 14.08 15.58
C PHE A 212 -1.35 15.13 16.63
N ASN A 213 -0.41 15.84 17.27
CA ASN A 213 -0.76 16.81 18.32
C ASN A 213 -1.33 18.13 17.79
N ASP A 214 -0.83 18.64 16.66
CA ASP A 214 -1.16 19.98 16.15
C ASP A 214 -1.49 19.94 14.66
N ILE A 215 -2.53 19.16 14.30
CA ILE A 215 -2.99 19.07 12.91
C ILE A 215 -3.61 20.42 12.52
N PRO A 216 -3.11 21.11 11.47
CA PRO A 216 -3.68 22.36 10.99
C PRO A 216 -5.06 22.12 10.38
N GLN A 217 -5.87 23.18 10.32
CA GLN A 217 -7.17 23.13 9.64
C GLN A 217 -7.05 22.72 8.16
N THR A 218 -5.95 23.12 7.52
CA THR A 218 -5.62 22.76 6.13
C THR A 218 -4.25 22.08 6.13
N THR A 219 -4.20 20.81 5.77
CA THR A 219 -3.00 19.96 5.79
C THR A 219 -2.21 20.04 4.49
N ILE A 220 -2.89 20.25 3.36
CA ILE A 220 -2.28 20.41 2.03
C ILE A 220 -2.78 21.70 1.39
N SER A 221 -1.87 22.44 0.78
CA SER A 221 -2.17 23.66 0.03
C SER A 221 -1.40 23.67 -1.29
N TYR A 222 -2.04 24.21 -2.33
CA TYR A 222 -1.41 24.43 -3.63
C TYR A 222 -0.75 25.81 -3.64
N GLN A 223 0.55 25.86 -3.94
CA GLN A 223 1.24 27.08 -4.33
C GLN A 223 0.84 27.49 -5.75
N ASN A 224 0.77 26.51 -6.65
CA ASN A 224 0.23 26.67 -8.00
C ASN A 224 -0.79 25.56 -8.26
N ARG A 225 -2.02 25.95 -8.61
CA ARG A 225 -3.15 25.03 -8.80
C ARG A 225 -3.24 24.44 -10.20
N GLY A 226 -2.38 24.84 -11.13
CA GLY A 226 -2.40 24.32 -12.49
C GLY A 226 -1.79 25.27 -13.52
N TYR A 227 -0.83 24.78 -14.30
CA TYR A 227 -0.39 25.43 -15.54
C TYR A 227 0.13 24.40 -16.54
N ILE A 228 0.19 24.78 -17.81
CA ILE A 228 0.85 23.97 -18.84
C ILE A 228 2.32 24.37 -18.90
N GLY A 229 3.21 23.42 -18.63
CA GLY A 229 4.65 23.62 -18.72
C GLY A 229 5.14 23.72 -20.16
N ASP A 230 6.36 24.21 -20.35
CA ASP A 230 7.03 24.25 -21.67
C ASP A 230 7.26 22.84 -22.25
N ASP A 231 7.20 21.80 -21.40
CA ASP A 231 7.24 20.39 -21.78
C ASP A 231 5.88 19.84 -22.26
N GLY A 232 4.83 20.69 -22.24
CA GLY A 232 3.47 20.36 -22.66
C GLY A 232 2.65 19.58 -21.63
N LYS A 233 3.15 19.40 -20.40
CA LYS A 233 2.46 18.65 -19.34
C LYS A 233 1.63 19.57 -18.45
N PHE A 234 0.69 18.99 -17.71
CA PHE A 234 -0.02 19.71 -16.66
C PHE A 234 0.80 19.70 -15.37
N HIS A 235 1.20 20.86 -14.88
CA HIS A 235 1.94 21.02 -13.63
C HIS A 235 1.07 21.58 -12.52
N VAL A 236 1.26 21.07 -11.31
CA VAL A 236 0.75 21.65 -10.07
C VAL A 236 1.86 21.64 -9.03
N THR A 237 1.89 22.64 -8.15
CA THR A 237 2.92 22.74 -7.10
C THR A 237 2.24 22.87 -5.75
N LEU A 238 2.61 22.02 -4.80
CA LEU A 238 2.15 22.13 -3.41
C LEU A 238 3.08 23.02 -2.60
N THR A 239 2.58 23.62 -1.51
CA THR A 239 3.46 24.35 -0.59
C THR A 239 4.38 23.38 0.16
N PRO A 240 5.60 23.79 0.55
CA PRO A 240 6.54 22.93 1.28
C PRO A 240 5.94 22.29 2.54
N GLU A 241 5.08 22.99 3.28
CA GLU A 241 4.42 22.49 4.50
C GLU A 241 3.53 21.28 4.23
N SER A 242 2.98 21.18 3.02
CA SER A 242 2.11 20.07 2.60
C SER A 242 2.84 18.72 2.66
N SER A 243 4.17 18.70 2.49
CA SER A 243 4.98 17.50 2.63
C SER A 243 4.89 16.87 4.03
N ARG A 244 4.44 17.59 5.06
CA ARG A 244 4.25 17.01 6.39
C ARG A 244 3.09 16.01 6.45
N TYR A 245 2.04 16.22 5.65
CA TYR A 245 0.80 15.45 5.69
C TYR A 245 0.48 14.72 4.40
N LEU A 246 1.16 15.04 3.29
CA LEU A 246 0.95 14.43 1.99
C LEU A 246 1.13 12.90 2.06
N LEU A 247 0.11 12.16 1.60
CA LEU A 247 0.12 10.71 1.50
C LEU A 247 0.42 10.26 0.07
N ASN A 248 -0.30 10.80 -0.92
CA ASN A 248 -0.04 10.56 -2.33
C ASN A 248 -0.65 11.66 -3.20
N VAL A 249 -0.24 11.68 -4.45
CA VAL A 249 -0.81 12.54 -5.49
C VAL A 249 -1.30 11.65 -6.61
N THR A 250 -2.52 11.88 -7.05
CA THR A 250 -3.12 11.23 -8.23
C THR A 250 -3.50 12.29 -9.24
N TYR A 251 -3.75 11.85 -10.48
CA TYR A 251 -4.52 12.63 -11.42
C TYR A 251 -5.70 11.83 -11.91
N THR A 252 -6.81 12.51 -12.11
CA THR A 252 -8.01 11.95 -12.74
C THR A 252 -8.24 12.64 -14.07
N VAL A 253 -8.44 11.83 -15.10
CA VAL A 253 -8.81 12.28 -16.44
C VAL A 253 -10.31 12.10 -16.61
N TYR A 254 -10.97 13.11 -17.13
CA TYR A 254 -12.39 13.13 -17.40
C TYR A 254 -12.64 13.32 -18.89
N GLU A 255 -13.74 12.76 -19.36
CA GLU A 255 -14.34 13.20 -20.62
C GLU A 255 -14.73 14.68 -20.49
N GLN A 256 -14.68 15.40 -21.60
CA GLN A 256 -15.24 16.74 -21.67
C GLN A 256 -16.61 16.66 -22.33
N ASN A 257 -17.64 17.16 -21.65
CA ASN A 257 -18.98 17.27 -22.22
C ASN A 257 -19.02 18.37 -23.29
N GLU A 258 -19.99 18.29 -24.21
CA GLU A 258 -20.16 19.29 -25.28
C GLU A 258 -20.36 20.73 -24.75
N ASP A 259 -20.91 20.87 -23.55
CA ASP A 259 -21.12 22.16 -22.87
C ASP A 259 -19.87 22.68 -22.13
N GLY A 260 -18.75 21.95 -22.20
CA GLY A 260 -17.49 22.28 -21.57
C GLY A 260 -17.36 21.86 -20.11
N SER A 261 -18.40 21.27 -19.51
CA SER A 261 -18.34 20.72 -18.15
C SER A 261 -17.54 19.40 -18.07
N LEU A 262 -17.13 19.02 -16.86
CA LEU A 262 -16.50 17.72 -16.61
C LEU A 262 -17.53 16.60 -16.82
N GLY A 263 -17.21 15.67 -17.71
CA GLY A 263 -17.95 14.43 -17.91
C GLY A 263 -17.50 13.32 -16.96
N ASN A 264 -17.71 12.07 -17.38
CA ASN A 264 -17.37 10.91 -16.58
C ASN A 264 -15.85 10.74 -16.44
N PRO A 265 -15.36 10.27 -15.27
CA PRO A 265 -13.95 9.95 -15.10
C PRO A 265 -13.57 8.72 -15.93
N ILE A 266 -12.47 8.84 -16.67
CA ILE A 266 -11.92 7.80 -17.55
C ILE A 266 -10.90 6.96 -16.79
N ILE A 267 -9.95 7.62 -16.15
CA ILE A 267 -8.85 6.96 -15.45
C ILE A 267 -8.37 7.83 -14.30
N SER A 268 -8.03 7.20 -13.19
CA SER A 268 -7.34 7.82 -12.07
C SER A 268 -6.04 7.06 -11.81
N LYS A 269 -4.91 7.76 -11.77
CA LYS A 269 -3.57 7.17 -11.61
C LYS A 269 -2.76 7.92 -10.57
N TYR A 270 -1.85 7.22 -9.90
CA TYR A 270 -0.80 7.88 -9.13
C TYR A 270 0.09 8.71 -10.07
N VAL A 271 0.51 9.89 -9.60
CA VAL A 271 1.53 10.67 -10.28
C VAL A 271 2.87 9.94 -10.18
N GLU A 272 3.54 9.75 -11.32
CA GLU A 272 4.79 8.98 -11.41
C GLU A 272 6.02 9.86 -11.08
N ASN A 273 7.03 9.26 -10.44
CA ASN A 273 8.25 9.98 -10.03
C ASN A 273 9.07 10.51 -11.21
N GLY A 274 9.00 9.90 -12.39
CA GLY A 274 9.91 10.21 -13.51
C GLY A 274 9.80 11.64 -14.02
N ASP A 275 8.59 12.19 -14.02
CA ASP A 275 8.28 13.51 -14.58
C ASP A 275 8.07 14.59 -13.51
N SER A 276 7.97 14.20 -12.24
CA SER A 276 7.65 15.09 -11.12
C SER A 276 8.85 15.35 -10.24
N ASP A 277 8.95 16.56 -9.71
CA ASP A 277 9.93 16.96 -8.71
C ASP A 277 9.31 16.84 -7.31
N TRP A 278 9.42 15.65 -6.73
CA TRP A 278 8.95 15.39 -5.38
C TRP A 278 9.74 16.14 -4.30
N GLU A 279 10.94 16.64 -4.63
CA GLU A 279 11.73 17.46 -3.72
C GLU A 279 11.12 18.85 -3.54
N ASN A 280 10.61 19.41 -4.63
CA ASN A 280 9.95 20.72 -4.64
C ASN A 280 8.42 20.63 -4.63
N LEU A 281 7.87 19.42 -4.51
CA LEU A 281 6.44 19.12 -4.59
C LEU A 281 5.79 19.69 -5.87
N ASP A 282 6.53 19.65 -6.97
CA ASP A 282 6.05 19.99 -8.30
C ASP A 282 5.69 18.71 -9.06
N PHE A 283 4.42 18.57 -9.40
CA PHE A 283 3.85 17.37 -9.97
C PHE A 283 3.46 17.61 -11.42
N ALA A 284 4.16 16.93 -12.33
CA ALA A 284 3.88 16.97 -13.75
C ALA A 284 3.08 15.74 -14.17
N VAL A 285 2.01 15.97 -14.92
CA VAL A 285 1.10 14.93 -15.38
C VAL A 285 1.02 14.94 -16.89
N ASN A 286 1.20 13.77 -17.48
CA ASN A 286 0.99 13.51 -18.89
C ASN A 286 0.04 12.32 -19.07
N PHE A 287 -1.06 12.54 -19.79
CA PHE A 287 -1.99 11.48 -20.14
C PHE A 287 -1.72 11.02 -21.57
N ASP A 288 -1.61 9.70 -21.78
CA ASP A 288 -1.25 9.11 -23.07
C ASP A 288 -2.41 9.02 -24.06
N GLY A 289 -3.54 9.67 -23.77
CA GLY A 289 -4.74 9.68 -24.61
C GLY A 289 -5.52 8.35 -24.60
N LYS A 290 -5.22 7.43 -23.68
CA LYS A 290 -5.76 6.06 -23.73
C LYS A 290 -6.56 5.64 -22.50
N CYS A 291 -7.71 5.00 -22.72
CA CYS A 291 -8.56 4.39 -21.70
C CYS A 291 -8.54 2.86 -21.75
N PHE A 292 -9.20 2.20 -20.79
CA PHE A 292 -9.42 0.76 -20.80
C PHE A 292 -10.80 0.44 -21.36
N GLU A 293 -10.87 -0.60 -22.18
CA GLU A 293 -12.11 -1.15 -22.72
C GLU A 293 -12.29 -2.60 -22.26
N LEU A 294 -13.45 -2.90 -21.67
CA LEU A 294 -13.93 -4.25 -21.41
C LEU A 294 -15.01 -4.60 -22.44
N GLU A 295 -14.78 -5.62 -23.28
CA GLU A 295 -15.70 -5.98 -24.37
C GLU A 295 -16.06 -4.80 -25.30
N LYS A 296 -15.09 -3.92 -25.57
CA LYS A 296 -15.25 -2.67 -26.37
C LYS A 296 -16.09 -1.57 -25.70
N ASN A 297 -16.41 -1.72 -24.42
CA ASN A 297 -17.06 -0.68 -23.63
C ASN A 297 -15.97 0.00 -22.77
N PRO A 298 -15.82 1.33 -22.84
CA PRO A 298 -14.94 2.06 -21.93
C PRO A 298 -15.30 1.75 -20.47
N ILE A 299 -14.29 1.64 -19.63
CA ILE A 299 -14.47 1.47 -18.19
C ILE A 299 -13.62 2.50 -17.45
N MET A 300 -14.18 3.10 -16.40
CA MET A 300 -13.40 3.88 -15.45
C MET A 300 -12.34 2.98 -14.81
N ALA A 301 -11.08 3.39 -14.85
CA ALA A 301 -9.99 2.63 -14.22
C ALA A 301 -9.31 3.45 -13.11
N THR A 302 -9.49 3.04 -11.86
CA THR A 302 -8.75 3.61 -10.72
C THR A 302 -7.56 2.73 -10.40
N GLN A 303 -6.36 3.27 -10.53
CA GLN A 303 -5.15 2.60 -10.10
C GLN A 303 -5.13 2.51 -8.58
N VAL A 304 -4.98 1.29 -8.07
CA VAL A 304 -4.98 1.03 -6.62
C VAL A 304 -3.62 0.57 -6.11
N ASP A 305 -2.81 -0.04 -6.98
CA ASP A 305 -1.49 -0.56 -6.63
C ASP A 305 -0.55 -0.57 -7.85
N VAL A 306 0.75 -0.40 -7.61
CA VAL A 306 1.81 -0.33 -8.62
C VAL A 306 3.07 -1.01 -8.10
N SER A 307 3.59 -1.96 -8.86
CA SER A 307 4.88 -2.59 -8.61
C SER A 307 5.82 -2.44 -9.81
N ALA A 308 7.05 -2.96 -9.68
CA ALA A 308 8.03 -2.99 -10.76
C ALA A 308 7.50 -3.75 -11.99
N ASN A 309 6.71 -4.80 -11.76
CA ASN A 309 6.24 -5.68 -12.82
C ASN A 309 4.80 -5.39 -13.22
N ASN A 310 3.95 -4.87 -12.33
CA ASN A 310 2.51 -4.82 -12.57
C ASN A 310 1.88 -3.49 -12.13
N GLU A 311 0.74 -3.15 -12.71
CA GLU A 311 -0.18 -2.13 -12.18
C GLU A 311 -1.55 -2.78 -11.97
N ILE A 312 -2.21 -2.42 -10.88
CA ILE A 312 -3.50 -2.97 -10.50
C ILE A 312 -4.53 -1.86 -10.55
N TYR A 313 -5.64 -2.16 -11.21
CA TYR A 313 -6.74 -1.23 -11.40
C TYR A 313 -8.04 -1.84 -10.90
N MET A 314 -8.96 -0.96 -10.50
CA MET A 314 -10.32 -1.28 -10.12
C MET A 314 -11.32 -0.44 -10.93
N SER A 315 -12.47 -1.04 -11.23
CA SER A 315 -13.59 -0.40 -11.91
C SER A 315 -14.90 -0.84 -11.27
N LYS A 316 -15.84 0.08 -11.06
CA LYS A 316 -17.18 -0.28 -10.57
C LYS A 316 -18.00 -0.87 -11.72
N VAL A 317 -18.62 -2.01 -11.48
CA VAL A 317 -19.46 -2.72 -12.45
C VAL A 317 -20.74 -3.21 -11.79
N ILE A 318 -21.79 -3.47 -12.55
CA ILE A 318 -22.96 -4.20 -12.03
C ILE A 318 -22.97 -5.59 -12.68
N ARG A 319 -22.75 -6.64 -11.88
CA ARG A 319 -22.80 -8.02 -12.34
C ARG A 319 -24.12 -8.67 -11.96
N ASN A 320 -24.89 -9.09 -12.96
CA ASN A 320 -26.21 -9.71 -12.78
C ASN A 320 -27.15 -8.89 -11.88
N GLY A 321 -27.08 -7.57 -11.94
CA GLY A 321 -27.88 -6.66 -11.11
C GLY A 321 -27.29 -6.33 -9.73
N VAL A 322 -26.11 -6.86 -9.39
CA VAL A 322 -25.41 -6.59 -8.13
C VAL A 322 -24.22 -5.66 -8.38
N PRO A 323 -24.13 -4.50 -7.71
CA PRO A 323 -22.94 -3.65 -7.77
C PRO A 323 -21.72 -4.40 -7.20
N GLU A 324 -20.64 -4.45 -7.98
CA GLU A 324 -19.38 -5.10 -7.62
C GLU A 324 -18.21 -4.27 -8.17
N THR A 325 -16.98 -4.64 -7.82
CA THR A 325 -15.78 -3.97 -8.33
C THR A 325 -14.92 -4.95 -9.10
N PHE A 326 -14.79 -4.71 -10.39
CA PHE A 326 -13.90 -5.45 -11.27
C PHE A 326 -12.44 -5.05 -11.03
N ARG A 327 -11.54 -6.01 -10.80
CA ARG A 327 -10.10 -5.75 -10.56
C ARG A 327 -9.28 -6.40 -11.64
N PHE A 328 -8.41 -5.65 -12.30
CA PHE A 328 -7.54 -6.19 -13.36
C PHE A 328 -6.09 -5.77 -13.17
N VAL A 329 -5.17 -6.54 -13.79
CA VAL A 329 -3.73 -6.35 -13.66
C VAL A 329 -3.10 -6.10 -15.03
N VAL A 330 -2.30 -5.04 -15.13
CA VAL A 330 -1.53 -4.69 -16.33
C VAL A 330 -0.08 -5.07 -16.09
N LEU A 331 0.50 -5.94 -16.92
CA LEU A 331 1.90 -6.36 -16.81
C LEU A 331 2.82 -5.38 -17.56
N LYS A 332 3.91 -4.94 -16.92
CA LYS A 332 5.00 -4.12 -17.47
C LYS A 332 6.08 -5.04 -18.08
N GLY A 333 6.67 -4.66 -19.21
CA GLY A 333 7.91 -5.29 -19.72
C GLY A 333 7.78 -6.36 -20.81
N ILE A 334 6.58 -6.69 -21.30
CA ILE A 334 6.40 -7.41 -22.58
C ILE A 334 6.00 -6.37 -23.63
N LEU A 335 6.70 -6.33 -24.77
CA LEU A 335 6.43 -5.42 -25.89
C LEU A 335 4.93 -5.42 -26.23
N GLY A 336 4.25 -4.31 -25.94
CA GLY A 336 2.80 -4.20 -25.90
C GLY A 336 2.25 -4.66 -24.55
N LYS A 337 1.95 -3.71 -23.66
CA LYS A 337 1.39 -3.92 -22.31
C LYS A 337 0.30 -5.00 -22.35
N GLN A 338 0.65 -6.25 -21.99
CA GLN A 338 -0.32 -7.32 -21.95
C GLN A 338 -1.14 -7.13 -20.67
N VAL A 339 -2.43 -6.87 -20.84
CA VAL A 339 -3.36 -6.83 -19.71
C VAL A 339 -3.70 -8.27 -19.35
N ARG A 340 -3.28 -8.73 -18.17
CA ARG A 340 -3.72 -10.01 -17.64
C ARG A 340 -5.06 -9.77 -16.96
N GLN A 341 -6.10 -10.42 -17.48
CA GLN A 341 -7.39 -10.39 -16.83
C GLN A 341 -7.26 -10.98 -15.42
N VAL A 342 -7.74 -10.22 -14.44
CA VAL A 342 -8.04 -10.68 -13.10
C VAL A 342 -9.55 -10.44 -12.91
N GLY A 343 -10.24 -11.31 -12.18
CA GLY A 343 -11.70 -11.37 -12.10
C GLY A 343 -12.35 -10.21 -11.33
N VAL A 344 -13.56 -10.43 -10.84
CA VAL A 344 -14.26 -9.46 -9.98
C VAL A 344 -13.80 -9.64 -8.55
N VAL A 345 -13.49 -8.55 -7.87
CA VAL A 345 -13.26 -8.56 -6.43
C VAL A 345 -14.58 -8.27 -5.75
N LEU A 346 -14.97 -9.17 -4.83
CA LEU A 346 -16.06 -8.88 -3.93
C LEU A 346 -15.61 -7.77 -2.97
N PHE A 347 -16.41 -6.72 -2.85
CA PHE A 347 -16.28 -5.81 -1.73
C PHE A 347 -17.06 -6.42 -0.57
N ASN A 348 -16.45 -6.43 0.61
CA ASN A 348 -17.24 -6.59 1.82
C ASN A 348 -17.73 -5.19 2.18
N ASP A 349 -18.96 -4.88 1.82
CA ASP A 349 -19.57 -3.55 1.93
C ASP A 349 -19.62 -3.05 3.38
N GLU A 350 -19.46 -3.94 4.36
CA GLU A 350 -19.37 -3.62 5.79
C GLU A 350 -18.00 -3.08 6.23
N VAL A 351 -16.96 -3.20 5.40
CA VAL A 351 -15.55 -3.03 5.81
C VAL A 351 -14.78 -2.02 4.94
N GLY A 352 -15.28 -1.67 3.76
CA GLY A 352 -14.64 -0.65 2.90
C GLY A 352 -13.31 -1.07 2.28
N THR A 353 -12.89 -2.33 2.45
CA THR A 353 -11.70 -2.91 1.81
C THR A 353 -12.10 -3.94 0.76
N ALA A 354 -11.41 -3.93 -0.38
CA ALA A 354 -11.58 -4.94 -1.40
C ALA A 354 -11.20 -6.32 -0.83
N SER A 355 -12.03 -7.35 -1.02
CA SER A 355 -11.63 -8.71 -0.68
C SER A 355 -10.34 -9.07 -1.42
N ARG A 356 -9.46 -9.83 -0.77
CA ARG A 356 -8.31 -10.43 -1.47
C ARG A 356 -8.78 -11.57 -2.38
N ASP A 357 -10.00 -12.07 -2.17
CA ASP A 357 -10.63 -13.06 -3.02
C ASP A 357 -11.10 -12.43 -4.33
N VAL A 358 -10.58 -12.95 -5.43
CA VAL A 358 -11.00 -12.61 -6.78
C VAL A 358 -11.93 -13.71 -7.26
N LEU A 359 -13.21 -13.40 -7.44
CA LEU A 359 -14.14 -14.28 -8.11
C LEU A 359 -13.93 -14.20 -9.63
N PRO A 360 -13.69 -15.32 -10.31
CA PRO A 360 -13.59 -15.30 -11.76
C PRO A 360 -14.97 -14.95 -12.36
N LEU A 361 -14.96 -14.15 -13.42
CA LEU A 361 -16.13 -13.97 -14.28
C LEU A 361 -16.50 -15.32 -14.91
N LYS A 362 -17.80 -15.59 -15.02
CA LYS A 362 -18.35 -16.84 -15.57
C LYS A 362 -19.02 -16.60 -16.93
N PRO A 363 -19.06 -17.60 -17.83
CA PRO A 363 -19.82 -17.45 -19.06
C PRO A 363 -21.29 -17.22 -18.72
N GLY A 364 -21.90 -16.21 -19.34
CA GLY A 364 -23.28 -15.82 -19.07
C GLY A 364 -23.46 -14.76 -17.98
N ASP A 365 -22.40 -14.33 -17.28
CA ASP A 365 -22.48 -13.16 -16.40
C ASP A 365 -22.86 -11.93 -17.23
N LYS A 366 -23.89 -11.19 -16.79
CA LYS A 366 -24.28 -9.91 -17.37
C LYS A 366 -23.54 -8.79 -16.65
N ILE A 367 -22.79 -7.98 -17.39
CA ILE A 367 -22.03 -6.86 -16.86
C ILE A 367 -22.62 -5.57 -17.40
N GLU A 368 -22.83 -4.62 -16.50
CA GLU A 368 -23.17 -3.23 -16.83
C GLU A 368 -22.01 -2.32 -16.41
N VAL A 369 -21.57 -1.48 -17.35
CA VAL A 369 -20.59 -0.39 -17.11
C VAL A 369 -21.01 0.83 -17.90
N ASP A 370 -21.07 1.99 -17.26
CA ASP A 370 -21.39 3.29 -17.87
C ASP A 370 -22.65 3.25 -18.78
N GLY A 371 -23.69 2.54 -18.32
CA GLY A 371 -24.97 2.39 -19.01
C GLY A 371 -24.99 1.38 -20.16
N ASN A 372 -23.87 0.71 -20.45
CA ASN A 372 -23.79 -0.36 -21.44
C ASN A 372 -23.87 -1.73 -20.76
N THR A 373 -24.76 -2.59 -21.26
CA THR A 373 -24.89 -3.97 -20.76
C THR A 373 -24.40 -4.98 -21.81
N PHE A 374 -23.54 -5.91 -21.39
CA PHE A 374 -23.06 -7.01 -22.23
C PHE A 374 -23.00 -8.31 -21.42
N THR A 375 -22.87 -9.44 -22.11
CA THR A 375 -22.76 -10.76 -21.49
C THR A 375 -21.35 -11.30 -21.69
N ILE A 376 -20.75 -11.81 -20.62
CA ILE A 376 -19.43 -12.42 -20.65
C ILE A 376 -19.47 -13.74 -21.43
N ASP A 377 -18.69 -13.81 -22.50
CA ASP A 377 -18.21 -15.06 -23.07
C ASP A 377 -16.74 -15.22 -22.65
N ILE A 378 -16.43 -16.19 -21.79
CA ILE A 378 -15.04 -16.45 -21.38
C ILE A 378 -14.16 -16.75 -22.60
N LYS A 379 -14.72 -17.37 -23.64
CA LYS A 379 -14.03 -17.58 -24.92
C LYS A 379 -14.10 -16.30 -25.77
N GLY A 380 -13.41 -15.25 -25.34
CA GLY A 380 -13.37 -13.99 -26.09
C GLY A 380 -13.23 -12.74 -25.23
N LEU A 381 -13.33 -12.89 -23.90
CA LEU A 381 -13.22 -11.77 -22.99
C LEU A 381 -11.95 -10.94 -23.25
N THR A 382 -12.17 -9.71 -23.68
CA THR A 382 -11.13 -8.79 -24.13
C THR A 382 -11.12 -7.58 -23.21
N LEU A 383 -9.99 -7.41 -22.52
CA LEU A 383 -9.63 -6.18 -21.84
C LEU A 383 -8.39 -5.61 -22.53
N LYS A 384 -8.51 -4.40 -23.07
CA LYS A 384 -7.42 -3.75 -23.80
C LYS A 384 -7.37 -2.26 -23.50
N LYS A 385 -6.25 -1.64 -23.87
CA LYS A 385 -6.11 -0.18 -23.87
C LYS A 385 -6.42 0.36 -25.27
N SER A 386 -7.22 1.40 -25.37
CA SER A 386 -7.62 2.05 -26.63
C SER A 386 -7.54 3.57 -26.49
N ASP A 387 -7.54 4.28 -27.61
CA ASP A 387 -7.56 5.74 -27.61
C ASP A 387 -8.93 6.24 -27.13
N ILE A 388 -8.96 7.31 -26.34
CA ILE A 388 -10.22 7.91 -25.92
C ILE A 388 -11.00 8.40 -27.15
N HIS A 389 -12.32 8.25 -27.13
CA HIS A 389 -13.16 8.67 -28.25
C HIS A 389 -13.35 10.19 -28.31
N SER A 390 -13.23 10.88 -27.18
CA SER A 390 -13.41 12.33 -27.12
C SER A 390 -12.27 13.07 -27.82
N SER A 391 -12.62 14.16 -28.51
CA SER A 391 -11.65 15.10 -29.11
C SER A 391 -10.93 15.95 -28.07
N LYS A 392 -11.46 16.03 -26.85
CA LYS A 392 -10.87 16.74 -25.71
C LYS A 392 -11.04 15.98 -24.42
N TYR A 393 -10.11 16.17 -23.51
CA TYR A 393 -10.20 15.61 -22.16
C TYR A 393 -9.75 16.63 -21.14
N ALA A 394 -10.25 16.46 -19.91
CA ALA A 394 -9.90 17.29 -18.78
C ALA A 394 -9.03 16.50 -17.80
N VAL A 395 -8.02 17.16 -17.23
CA VAL A 395 -7.13 16.58 -16.23
C VAL A 395 -7.22 17.40 -14.95
N GLN A 396 -7.38 16.72 -13.82
CA GLN A 396 -7.31 17.31 -12.49
C GLN A 396 -6.35 16.51 -11.62
N VAL A 397 -5.44 17.20 -10.94
CA VAL A 397 -4.56 16.60 -9.95
C VAL A 397 -5.25 16.66 -8.58
N VAL A 398 -5.16 15.56 -7.84
CA VAL A 398 -5.72 15.44 -6.49
C VAL A 398 -4.61 14.96 -5.56
N ALA A 399 -4.29 15.80 -4.57
CA ALA A 399 -3.42 15.43 -3.48
C ALA A 399 -4.25 14.90 -2.31
N TYR A 400 -3.79 13.81 -1.68
CA TYR A 400 -4.43 13.22 -0.52
C TYR A 400 -3.52 13.40 0.68
N ASP A 401 -4.09 13.82 1.81
CA ASP A 401 -3.36 13.78 3.07
C ASP A 401 -3.46 12.41 3.73
N MET A 402 -2.67 12.20 4.78
CA MET A 402 -2.65 10.96 5.56
C MET A 402 -3.90 10.72 6.41
N PHE A 403 -4.86 11.64 6.39
CA PHE A 403 -6.16 11.50 7.06
C PHE A 403 -7.29 11.16 6.08
N GLY A 404 -6.97 11.01 4.78
CA GLY A 404 -7.93 10.69 3.74
C GLY A 404 -8.65 11.91 3.15
N ASN A 405 -8.23 13.13 3.47
CA ASN A 405 -8.81 14.33 2.87
C ASN A 405 -8.27 14.56 1.46
N GLU A 406 -9.16 14.98 0.56
CA GLU A 406 -8.85 15.31 -0.83
C GLU A 406 -8.63 16.82 -1.03
N PHE A 407 -7.56 17.17 -1.73
CA PHE A 407 -7.23 18.53 -2.13
C PHE A 407 -7.11 18.58 -3.65
N LYS A 408 -8.01 19.29 -4.30
CA LYS A 408 -8.14 19.31 -5.76
C LYS A 408 -7.47 20.54 -6.36
N SER A 409 -6.69 20.32 -7.41
CA SER A 409 -6.14 21.36 -8.27
C SER A 409 -7.23 22.00 -9.13
N ASP A 410 -6.85 23.01 -9.91
CA ASP A 410 -7.66 23.46 -11.03
C ASP A 410 -7.65 22.41 -12.15
N VAL A 411 -8.57 22.55 -13.10
CA VAL A 411 -8.73 21.61 -14.22
C VAL A 411 -8.04 22.19 -15.45
N SER A 412 -7.26 21.37 -16.15
CA SER A 412 -6.74 21.71 -17.46
C SER A 412 -7.39 20.90 -18.57
N ILE A 413 -7.63 21.52 -19.72
CA ILE A 413 -8.26 20.90 -20.89
C ILE A 413 -7.21 20.70 -21.97
N PHE A 414 -7.18 19.50 -22.53
CA PHE A 414 -6.26 19.09 -23.59
C PHE A 414 -7.04 18.64 -24.82
N ASP A 415 -6.47 18.94 -25.99
CA ASP A 415 -6.92 18.33 -27.24
C ASP A 415 -6.35 16.90 -27.34
N ASN A 416 -7.22 15.95 -27.69
CA ASN A 416 -6.81 14.60 -28.05
C ASN A 416 -6.31 14.62 -29.51
N LYS A 417 -5.03 14.31 -29.72
CA LYS A 417 -4.38 14.37 -31.05
C LYS A 417 -4.45 13.07 -31.81
#